data_AF-A0A935WF10-F1
#
_entry.id   AF-A0A935WF10-F1
#
_cell.length_a   1.000
_cell.length_b   1.000
_cell.length_c   1.000
_cell.angle_alpha   90.00
_cell.angle_beta   90.00
_cell.angle_gamma   90.00
#
_symmetry.space_group_name_H-M   'P 1'
#
loop_
_entity.id
_entity.type
_entity.pdbx_description
1 polymer ?
#
loop_
_entity_poly.entity_id
_entity_poly.type
_entity_poly.pdbx_seq_one_letter_code
_entity_poly.pdbx_strand_id
1 'polypeptide(L)'
;MRSFRTLVAIALVLAPLALPAQAPGDGALPPLSFLGLPAGATLRQVKQRVDSLGGRVRCDRARRDRAVLECRGVLTDPDARVPVALWLSAIDSTTGVMTLSATLSGVDFDRWRQGLTDQFGKVDARVQGAQWMLQWVRRGRMIRLTWRIEGNTKVASVSLVDGHVLDRWGADRAARRPATRREQPAADSAPAPPTPGTAPGSGQR
;
A
#
# COMPACT_ATOMS: atom_id res chain seq x y z
N MET A 1 -7.02 -94.62 18.65
CA MET A 1 -7.65 -93.38 18.17
C MET A 1 -7.76 -92.43 19.37
N ARG A 2 -6.89 -91.41 19.46
CA ARG A 2 -6.84 -90.47 20.60
C ARG A 2 -7.05 -89.05 20.09
N SER A 3 -8.15 -88.44 20.54
CA SER A 3 -8.41 -87.00 20.47
C SER A 3 -7.56 -86.26 21.48
N PHE A 4 -6.95 -85.14 21.10
CA PHE A 4 -6.62 -84.07 22.03
C PHE A 4 -6.92 -82.71 21.37
N ARG A 5 -7.81 -81.98 22.06
CA ARG A 5 -8.19 -80.59 21.80
C ARG A 5 -7.06 -79.68 22.23
N THR A 6 -6.74 -78.65 21.45
CA THR A 6 -5.98 -77.50 21.93
C THR A 6 -6.66 -76.23 21.43
N LEU A 7 -7.24 -75.49 22.38
CA LEU A 7 -7.84 -74.18 22.22
C LEU A 7 -6.74 -73.15 22.00
N VAL A 8 -6.84 -72.38 20.93
CA VAL A 8 -6.01 -71.19 20.68
C VAL A 8 -6.82 -69.97 21.09
N ALA A 9 -6.37 -69.28 22.15
CA ALA A 9 -6.87 -67.96 22.52
C ALA A 9 -5.92 -66.90 21.95
N ILE A 10 -6.40 -66.13 20.97
CA ILE A 10 -5.68 -64.96 20.43
C ILE A 10 -6.25 -63.72 21.12
N ALA A 11 -5.42 -63.10 21.98
CA ALA A 11 -5.72 -61.81 22.58
C ALA A 11 -5.35 -60.69 21.58
N LEU A 12 -6.38 -59.95 21.12
CA LEU A 12 -6.22 -58.76 20.28
C LEU A 12 -5.84 -57.56 21.15
N VAL A 13 -4.61 -57.06 21.01
CA VAL A 13 -4.17 -55.80 21.62
C VAL A 13 -4.57 -54.65 20.68
N LEU A 14 -5.61 -53.89 21.06
CA LEU A 14 -6.00 -52.64 20.41
C LEU A 14 -5.09 -51.50 20.90
N ALA A 15 -4.12 -51.12 20.07
CA ALA A 15 -3.32 -49.91 20.28
C ALA A 15 -4.08 -48.68 19.71
N PRO A 16 -4.30 -47.61 20.49
CA PRO A 16 -4.91 -46.39 19.98
C PRO A 16 -3.89 -45.62 19.12
N LEU A 17 -4.18 -45.50 17.83
CA LEU A 17 -3.48 -44.60 16.91
C LEU A 17 -3.82 -43.15 17.29
N ALA A 18 -2.95 -42.52 18.08
CA ALA A 18 -3.00 -41.08 18.32
C ALA A 18 -2.56 -40.36 17.03
N LEU A 19 -3.52 -39.89 16.24
CA LEU A 19 -3.27 -38.95 15.15
C LEU A 19 -2.84 -37.60 15.74
N PRO A 20 -1.73 -36.99 15.27
CA PRO A 20 -1.40 -35.63 15.66
C PRO A 20 -2.48 -34.69 15.13
N ALA A 21 -3.18 -34.01 16.04
CA ALA A 21 -4.07 -32.91 15.71
C ALA A 21 -3.24 -31.83 15.02
N GLN A 22 -3.42 -31.68 13.70
CA GLN A 22 -2.89 -30.53 12.98
C GLN A 22 -3.61 -29.30 13.52
N ALA A 23 -2.89 -28.46 14.26
CA ALA A 23 -3.38 -27.13 14.62
C ALA A 23 -3.83 -26.44 13.32
N PRO A 24 -5.02 -25.84 13.26
CA PRO A 24 -5.42 -25.06 12.10
C PRO A 24 -4.33 -24.01 11.87
N GLY A 25 -3.58 -24.16 10.78
CA GLY A 25 -2.49 -23.26 10.45
C GLY A 25 -3.02 -21.83 10.48
N ASP A 26 -2.28 -20.93 11.12
CA ASP A 26 -2.59 -19.52 11.25
C ASP A 26 -3.28 -19.02 9.99
N GLY A 27 -4.61 -18.84 10.08
CA GLY A 27 -5.49 -18.50 8.96
C GLY A 27 -5.11 -17.16 8.38
N ALA A 28 -4.11 -17.16 7.50
CA ALA A 28 -3.56 -15.96 6.92
C ALA A 28 -4.63 -15.35 6.03
N LEU A 29 -5.27 -14.28 6.51
CA LEU A 29 -6.20 -13.48 5.73
C LEU A 29 -5.57 -13.16 4.36
N PRO A 30 -6.36 -13.21 3.26
CA PRO A 30 -5.84 -12.95 1.93
C PRO A 30 -5.21 -11.55 1.85
N PRO A 31 -4.14 -11.39 1.08
CA PRO A 31 -3.51 -10.08 0.89
C PRO A 31 -4.50 -9.10 0.25
N LEU A 32 -4.49 -7.85 0.72
CA LEU A 32 -5.26 -6.78 0.10
C LEU A 32 -4.77 -6.60 -1.34
N SER A 33 -5.66 -6.81 -2.30
CA SER A 33 -5.34 -6.85 -3.72
C SER A 33 -6.52 -6.38 -4.57
N PHE A 34 -6.22 -5.93 -5.79
CA PHE A 34 -7.23 -5.52 -6.75
C PHE A 34 -6.77 -5.86 -8.17
N LEU A 35 -7.65 -6.44 -9.01
CA LEU A 35 -7.30 -6.98 -10.33
C LEU A 35 -6.07 -7.92 -10.31
N GLY A 36 -5.85 -8.63 -9.20
CA GLY A 36 -4.70 -9.52 -8.99
C GLY A 36 -3.39 -8.81 -8.62
N LEU A 37 -3.40 -7.49 -8.40
CA LEU A 37 -2.26 -6.72 -7.91
C LEU A 37 -2.35 -6.56 -6.39
N PRO A 38 -1.43 -7.12 -5.60
CA PRO A 38 -1.42 -6.93 -4.15
C PRO A 38 -0.82 -5.58 -3.74
N ALA A 39 -1.26 -5.05 -2.60
CA ALA A 39 -0.54 -3.97 -1.91
C ALA A 39 0.87 -4.44 -1.55
N GLY A 40 1.89 -3.68 -1.97
CA GLY A 40 3.29 -4.09 -1.82
C GLY A 40 3.83 -4.93 -2.97
N ALA A 41 3.13 -5.04 -4.11
CA ALA A 41 3.62 -5.78 -5.27
C ALA A 41 4.99 -5.27 -5.73
N THR A 42 5.86 -6.19 -6.14
CA THR A 42 7.11 -5.84 -6.83
C THR A 42 6.84 -5.33 -8.24
N LEU A 43 7.69 -4.47 -8.79
CA LEU A 43 7.56 -3.98 -10.17
C LEU A 43 7.51 -5.11 -11.20
N ARG A 44 8.19 -6.24 -10.93
CA ARG A 44 8.13 -7.44 -11.76
C ARG A 44 6.73 -8.03 -11.79
N GLN A 45 6.12 -8.23 -10.62
CA GLN A 45 4.74 -8.74 -10.50
C GLN A 45 3.75 -7.79 -11.16
N VAL A 46 3.92 -6.47 -10.96
CA VAL A 46 3.07 -5.47 -11.61
C VAL A 46 3.17 -5.57 -13.12
N LYS A 47 4.39 -5.56 -13.67
CA LYS A 47 4.60 -5.66 -15.11
C LYS A 47 3.99 -6.94 -15.69
N GLN A 48 4.25 -8.09 -15.08
CA GLN A 48 3.69 -9.37 -15.52
C GLN A 48 2.16 -9.34 -15.53
N ARG A 49 1.54 -8.81 -14.46
CA ARG A 49 0.09 -8.76 -14.37
C ARG A 49 -0.52 -7.79 -15.38
N VAL A 50 0.08 -6.60 -15.53
CA VAL A 50 -0.36 -5.61 -16.52
C VAL A 50 -0.22 -6.15 -17.93
N ASP A 51 0.90 -6.79 -18.27
CA ASP A 51 1.12 -7.42 -19.57
C ASP A 51 0.05 -8.51 -19.83
N SER A 52 -0.30 -9.33 -18.82
CA SER A 52 -1.37 -10.35 -18.94
C SER A 52 -2.78 -9.76 -19.13
N LEU A 53 -2.97 -8.49 -18.81
CA LEU A 53 -4.22 -7.73 -18.97
C LEU A 53 -4.18 -6.83 -20.21
N GLY A 54 -3.28 -7.12 -21.16
CA GLY A 54 -3.15 -6.39 -22.43
C GLY A 54 -2.56 -4.99 -22.29
N GLY A 55 -1.98 -4.68 -21.13
CA GLY A 55 -1.46 -3.36 -20.81
C GLY A 55 0.06 -3.25 -20.97
N ARG A 56 0.57 -2.09 -20.57
CA ARG A 56 2.01 -1.85 -20.42
C ARG A 56 2.28 -0.83 -19.31
N VAL A 57 3.43 -0.97 -18.65
CA VAL A 57 3.91 -0.02 -17.64
C VAL A 57 5.22 0.60 -18.07
N ARG A 58 5.32 1.92 -17.91
CA ARG A 58 6.57 2.68 -18.02
C ARG A 58 6.93 3.22 -16.64
N CYS A 59 8.20 3.12 -16.28
CA CYS A 59 8.74 3.67 -15.05
C CYS A 59 9.81 4.70 -15.35
N ASP A 60 9.76 5.83 -14.67
CA ASP A 60 10.79 6.85 -14.70
C ASP A 60 11.27 7.11 -13.25
N ARG A 61 12.55 7.46 -13.07
CA ARG A 61 13.09 7.77 -11.75
C ARG A 61 12.57 9.13 -11.27
N ALA A 62 12.11 9.21 -10.02
CA ALA A 62 11.56 10.44 -9.48
C ALA A 62 12.63 11.53 -9.38
N ARG A 63 12.24 12.78 -9.67
CA ARG A 63 13.17 13.92 -9.67
C ARG A 63 13.65 14.31 -8.27
N ARG A 64 12.77 14.21 -7.27
CA ARG A 64 13.05 14.64 -5.88
C ARG A 64 13.73 13.57 -5.03
N ASP A 65 13.65 12.31 -5.43
CA ASP A 65 14.27 11.19 -4.73
C ASP A 65 14.63 10.09 -5.71
N ARG A 66 15.94 9.88 -5.91
CA ARG A 66 16.44 8.90 -6.89
C ARG A 66 16.20 7.44 -6.47
N ALA A 67 15.87 7.19 -5.20
CA ALA A 67 15.47 5.87 -4.72
C ALA A 67 14.05 5.49 -5.14
N VAL A 68 13.24 6.47 -5.58
CA VAL A 68 11.84 6.26 -5.97
C VAL A 68 11.72 6.13 -7.49
N LEU A 69 11.00 5.11 -7.93
CA LEU A 69 10.54 4.95 -9.31
C LEU A 69 9.05 5.29 -9.37
N GLU A 70 8.68 6.19 -10.27
CA GLU A 70 7.28 6.52 -10.56
C GLU A 70 6.89 5.80 -11.85
N CYS A 71 5.85 4.98 -11.79
CA CYS A 71 5.38 4.24 -12.95
C CYS A 71 3.95 4.59 -13.34
N ARG A 72 3.69 4.55 -14.63
CA ARG A 72 2.41 4.84 -15.27
C ARG A 72 2.11 3.76 -16.29
N GLY A 73 0.84 3.42 -16.42
CA GLY A 73 0.39 2.45 -17.38
C GLY A 73 -1.10 2.50 -17.60
N VAL A 74 -1.54 1.67 -18.53
CA VAL A 74 -2.96 1.37 -18.74
C VAL A 74 -3.05 -0.15 -18.89
N LEU A 75 -4.06 -0.73 -18.28
CA LEU A 75 -4.47 -2.13 -18.44
C LEU A 75 -5.96 -2.19 -18.77
N THR A 76 -6.44 -3.34 -19.20
CA THR A 76 -7.88 -3.55 -19.41
C THR A 76 -8.47 -4.34 -18.25
N ASP A 77 -9.57 -3.86 -17.69
CA ASP A 77 -10.37 -4.66 -16.77
C ASP A 77 -10.96 -5.86 -17.53
N PRO A 78 -10.69 -7.11 -17.12
CA PRO A 78 -11.14 -8.28 -17.87
C PRO A 78 -12.67 -8.46 -17.87
N ASP A 79 -13.37 -7.96 -16.84
CA ASP A 79 -14.80 -8.13 -16.67
C ASP A 79 -15.56 -6.96 -17.29
N ALA A 80 -15.15 -5.74 -16.98
CA ALA A 80 -15.79 -4.51 -17.49
C ALA A 80 -15.33 -4.14 -18.91
N ARG A 81 -14.21 -4.71 -19.39
CA ARG A 81 -13.60 -4.42 -20.70
C ARG A 81 -13.32 -2.93 -20.94
N VAL A 82 -13.06 -2.19 -19.86
CA VAL A 82 -12.71 -0.76 -19.92
C VAL A 82 -11.22 -0.55 -19.65
N PRO A 83 -10.62 0.54 -20.17
CA PRO A 83 -9.28 0.93 -19.79
C PRO A 83 -9.23 1.37 -18.32
N VAL A 84 -8.21 0.89 -17.59
CA VAL A 84 -7.91 1.26 -16.21
C VAL A 84 -6.53 1.90 -16.20
N ALA A 85 -6.46 3.17 -15.83
CA ALA A 85 -5.22 3.91 -15.66
C ALA A 85 -4.51 3.45 -14.38
N LEU A 86 -3.21 3.17 -14.48
CA LEU A 86 -2.36 2.72 -13.39
C LEU A 86 -1.31 3.79 -13.09
N TRP A 87 -1.18 4.15 -11.81
CA TRP A 87 -0.13 5.02 -11.28
C TRP A 87 0.46 4.38 -10.04
N LEU A 88 1.78 4.33 -9.92
CA LEU A 88 2.42 3.79 -8.72
C LEU A 88 3.77 4.43 -8.42
N SER A 89 4.18 4.34 -7.16
CA SER A 89 5.50 4.70 -6.69
C SER A 89 6.14 3.48 -6.03
N ALA A 90 7.34 3.12 -6.48
CA ALA A 90 8.11 2.00 -5.97
C ALA A 90 9.44 2.45 -5.36
N ILE A 91 9.82 1.81 -4.25
CA ILE A 91 11.09 1.97 -3.55
C ILE A 91 11.75 0.60 -3.51
N ASP A 92 13.01 0.53 -3.94
CA ASP A 92 13.74 -0.74 -4.10
C ASP A 92 12.93 -1.79 -4.88
N SER A 93 12.30 -1.34 -5.97
CA SER A 93 11.42 -2.14 -6.84
C SER A 93 10.16 -2.71 -6.18
N THR A 94 9.83 -2.31 -4.95
CA THR A 94 8.60 -2.69 -4.25
C THR A 94 7.65 -1.49 -4.20
N THR A 95 6.39 -1.71 -4.56
CA THR A 95 5.38 -0.65 -4.59
C THR A 95 5.04 -0.20 -3.17
N GLY A 96 5.21 1.08 -2.87
CA GLY A 96 4.68 1.69 -1.64
C GLY A 96 3.24 2.16 -1.78
N VAL A 97 2.91 2.77 -2.93
CA VAL A 97 1.55 3.22 -3.27
C VAL A 97 1.26 2.86 -4.73
N MET A 98 0.07 2.35 -5.00
CA MET A 98 -0.45 2.09 -6.33
C MET A 98 -1.91 2.49 -6.41
N THR A 99 -2.30 3.09 -7.52
CA THR A 99 -3.66 3.57 -7.76
C THR A 99 -4.12 3.11 -9.14
N LEU A 100 -5.31 2.53 -9.19
CA LEU A 100 -6.00 2.08 -10.41
C LEU A 100 -7.28 2.89 -10.56
N SER A 101 -7.45 3.59 -11.68
CA SER A 101 -8.59 4.49 -11.88
C SER A 101 -9.29 4.24 -13.22
N ALA A 102 -10.61 4.30 -13.20
CA ALA A 102 -11.45 4.14 -14.40
C ALA A 102 -12.74 4.96 -14.29
N THR A 103 -13.32 5.30 -15.45
CA THR A 103 -14.70 5.76 -15.56
C THR A 103 -15.57 4.55 -15.85
N LEU A 104 -16.55 4.30 -14.99
CA LEU A 104 -17.34 3.07 -14.98
C LEU A 104 -18.83 3.36 -15.15
N SER A 105 -19.54 2.41 -15.75
CA SER A 105 -20.99 2.33 -15.64
C SER A 105 -21.39 2.05 -14.18
N GLY A 106 -22.67 2.25 -13.84
CA GLY A 106 -23.19 1.84 -12.53
C GLY A 106 -22.95 0.35 -12.24
N VAL A 107 -23.18 -0.51 -13.24
CA VAL A 107 -23.04 -1.97 -13.14
C VAL A 107 -21.58 -2.38 -12.90
N ASP A 108 -20.65 -1.83 -13.67
CA ASP A 108 -19.23 -2.19 -13.55
C ASP A 108 -18.63 -1.68 -12.24
N PHE A 109 -19.05 -0.49 -11.80
CA PHE A 109 -18.68 0.01 -10.48
C PHE A 109 -19.21 -0.88 -9.35
N ASP A 110 -20.47 -1.31 -9.42
CA ASP A 110 -21.04 -2.19 -8.41
C ASP A 110 -20.32 -3.54 -8.38
N ARG A 111 -19.85 -4.06 -9.52
CA ARG A 111 -18.98 -5.23 -9.58
C ARG A 111 -17.66 -5.00 -8.83
N TRP A 112 -16.98 -3.87 -9.05
CA TRP A 112 -15.77 -3.51 -8.30
C TRP A 112 -16.02 -3.46 -6.80
N ARG A 113 -17.07 -2.73 -6.39
CA ARG A 113 -17.44 -2.55 -4.98
C ARG A 113 -17.80 -3.87 -4.32
N GLN A 114 -18.60 -4.70 -4.98
CA GLN A 114 -19.02 -6.00 -4.48
C GLN A 114 -17.84 -6.96 -4.37
N GLY A 115 -16.99 -7.05 -5.40
CA GLY A 115 -15.79 -7.92 -5.35
C GLY A 115 -14.85 -7.57 -4.21
N LEU A 116 -14.62 -6.28 -3.94
CA LEU A 116 -13.85 -5.84 -2.77
C LEU A 116 -14.54 -6.19 -1.44
N THR A 117 -15.86 -6.04 -1.38
CA THR A 117 -16.66 -6.35 -0.18
C THR A 117 -16.68 -7.85 0.12
N ASP A 118 -16.81 -8.69 -0.91
CA ASP A 118 -16.79 -10.13 -0.78
C ASP A 118 -15.41 -10.63 -0.33
N GLN A 119 -14.35 -10.05 -0.89
CA GLN A 119 -12.98 -10.47 -0.57
C GLN A 119 -12.49 -9.97 0.80
N PHE A 120 -12.86 -8.75 1.20
CA PHE A 120 -12.30 -8.08 2.38
C PHE A 120 -13.32 -7.75 3.47
N GLY A 121 -14.58 -8.15 3.29
CA GLY A 121 -15.68 -7.91 4.22
C GLY A 121 -16.32 -6.53 4.05
N LYS A 122 -17.46 -6.33 4.72
CA LYS A 122 -18.19 -5.06 4.71
C LYS A 122 -17.49 -4.01 5.55
N VAL A 123 -17.45 -2.77 5.04
CA VAL A 123 -17.01 -1.57 5.76
C VAL A 123 -18.00 -0.44 5.50
N ASP A 124 -18.05 0.53 6.41
CA ASP A 124 -18.93 1.68 6.26
C ASP A 124 -18.38 2.66 5.22
N ALA A 125 -19.28 3.17 4.39
CA ALA A 125 -18.97 4.24 3.45
C ALA A 125 -18.73 5.55 4.20
N ARG A 126 -17.66 6.25 3.85
CA ARG A 126 -17.39 7.62 4.28
C ARG A 126 -17.61 8.56 3.11
N VAL A 127 -18.10 9.76 3.40
CA VAL A 127 -18.38 10.80 2.40
C VAL A 127 -17.60 12.06 2.76
N GLN A 128 -16.91 12.65 1.78
CA GLN A 128 -16.18 13.91 1.90
C GLN A 128 -16.52 14.77 0.67
N GLY A 129 -17.37 15.78 0.86
CA GLY A 129 -17.95 16.54 -0.26
C GLY A 129 -18.71 15.61 -1.21
N ALA A 130 -18.39 15.65 -2.50
CA ALA A 130 -18.98 14.78 -3.52
C ALA A 130 -18.31 13.39 -3.64
N GLN A 131 -17.26 13.14 -2.85
CA GLN A 131 -16.48 11.91 -2.93
C GLN A 131 -16.91 10.90 -1.87
N TRP A 132 -17.16 9.68 -2.31
CA TRP A 132 -17.45 8.52 -1.48
C TRP A 132 -16.22 7.64 -1.34
N MET A 133 -16.15 6.88 -0.24
CA MET A 133 -14.98 6.09 0.10
C MET A 133 -15.34 4.83 0.91
N LEU A 134 -14.74 3.70 0.54
CA LEU A 134 -14.63 2.48 1.35
C LEU A 134 -13.16 2.18 1.58
N GLN A 135 -12.79 1.76 2.79
CA GLN A 135 -11.39 1.53 3.14
C GLN A 135 -11.25 0.29 4.02
N TRP A 136 -10.29 -0.56 3.67
CA TRP A 136 -9.89 -1.73 4.43
C TRP A 136 -8.41 -1.60 4.79
N VAL A 137 -8.09 -1.83 6.06
CA VAL A 137 -6.72 -1.78 6.58
C VAL A 137 -6.42 -3.07 7.32
N ARG A 138 -5.32 -3.74 6.96
CA ARG A 138 -4.90 -5.01 7.57
C ARG A 138 -3.37 -5.11 7.54
N ARG A 139 -2.76 -5.45 8.68
CA ARG A 139 -1.32 -5.79 8.79
C ARG A 139 -0.38 -4.73 8.16
N GLY A 140 -0.65 -3.45 8.41
CA GLY A 140 0.14 -2.33 7.85
C GLY A 140 -0.09 -2.06 6.36
N ARG A 141 -1.08 -2.69 5.75
CA ARG A 141 -1.49 -2.44 4.35
C ARG A 141 -2.89 -1.86 4.30
N MET A 142 -3.17 -1.11 3.24
CA MET A 142 -4.48 -0.52 3.01
C MET A 142 -4.91 -0.72 1.55
N ILE A 143 -6.20 -0.97 1.38
CA ILE A 143 -6.88 -0.81 0.10
C ILE A 143 -8.05 0.15 0.31
N ARG A 144 -8.24 1.06 -0.63
CA ARG A 144 -9.29 2.08 -0.57
C ARG A 144 -9.92 2.25 -1.94
N LEU A 145 -11.24 2.08 -2.00
CA LEU A 145 -12.06 2.47 -3.14
C LEU A 145 -12.62 3.86 -2.89
N THR A 146 -12.33 4.81 -3.78
CA THR A 146 -13.01 6.11 -3.83
C THR A 146 -13.78 6.25 -5.12
N TRP A 147 -14.88 7.00 -5.09
CA TRP A 147 -15.59 7.35 -6.31
C TRP A 147 -16.37 8.65 -6.17
N ARG A 148 -16.69 9.22 -7.33
CA ARG A 148 -17.61 10.34 -7.49
C ARG A 148 -18.53 10.05 -8.66
N ILE A 149 -19.71 10.66 -8.63
CA ILE A 149 -20.72 10.49 -9.69
C ILE A 149 -20.56 11.63 -10.69
N GLU A 150 -20.45 11.30 -11.97
CA GLU A 150 -20.42 12.25 -13.09
C GLU A 150 -21.48 11.87 -14.13
N GLY A 151 -22.62 12.55 -14.06
CA GLY A 151 -23.80 12.19 -14.87
C GLY A 151 -24.24 10.75 -14.60
N ASN A 152 -24.25 9.93 -15.66
CA ASN A 152 -24.55 8.49 -15.62
C ASN A 152 -23.35 7.67 -15.10
N THR A 153 -22.13 8.19 -15.20
CA THR A 153 -20.91 7.42 -14.93
C THR A 153 -20.40 7.63 -13.51
N LYS A 154 -19.52 6.73 -13.07
CA LYS A 154 -18.77 6.86 -11.82
C LYS A 154 -17.29 6.90 -12.14
N VAL A 155 -16.60 7.95 -11.71
CA VAL A 155 -15.14 8.00 -11.74
C VAL A 155 -14.64 7.36 -10.45
N ALA A 156 -14.08 6.16 -10.56
CA ALA A 156 -13.66 5.33 -9.45
C ALA A 156 -12.14 5.14 -9.43
N SER A 157 -11.60 4.99 -8.24
CA SER A 157 -10.18 4.77 -8.00
C SER A 157 -9.97 3.78 -6.87
N VAL A 158 -9.15 2.76 -7.08
CA VAL A 158 -8.69 1.83 -6.05
C VAL A 158 -7.23 2.12 -5.75
N SER A 159 -6.94 2.55 -4.52
CA SER A 159 -5.58 2.76 -4.00
C SER A 159 -5.16 1.57 -3.14
N LEU A 160 -3.97 1.04 -3.40
CA LEU A 160 -3.26 0.01 -2.64
C LEU A 160 -2.03 0.65 -1.99
N VAL A 161 -1.85 0.44 -0.70
CA VAL A 161 -0.73 1.02 0.08
C VAL A 161 -0.08 -0.05 0.94
N ASP A 162 1.26 -0.12 0.89
CA ASP A 162 2.07 -0.91 1.81
C ASP A 162 2.84 0.01 2.76
N GLY A 163 2.37 0.10 4.00
CA GLY A 163 2.95 0.94 5.04
C GLY A 163 4.39 0.56 5.36
N HIS A 164 4.75 -0.73 5.34
CA HIS A 164 6.11 -1.17 5.67
C HIS A 164 7.15 -0.67 4.66
N VAL A 165 6.74 -0.52 3.39
CA VAL A 165 7.60 0.07 2.35
C VAL A 165 7.78 1.56 2.61
N LEU A 166 6.70 2.26 2.94
CA LEU A 166 6.72 3.70 3.20
C LEU A 166 7.48 4.05 4.49
N ASP A 167 7.31 3.26 5.54
CA ASP A 167 7.97 3.46 6.84
C ASP A 167 9.48 3.29 6.72
N ARG A 168 9.93 2.23 6.03
CA ARG A 168 11.37 2.02 5.76
C ARG A 168 11.96 3.14 4.92
N TRP A 169 11.28 3.54 3.85
CA TRP A 169 11.72 4.67 3.02
C TRP A 169 11.83 5.97 3.83
N GLY A 170 10.87 6.23 4.72
CA GLY A 170 10.89 7.38 5.63
C GLY A 170 12.08 7.35 6.59
N ALA A 171 12.34 6.20 7.21
CA ALA A 171 13.48 6.00 8.12
C ALA A 171 14.84 6.22 7.41
N ASP A 172 15.01 5.65 6.22
CA ASP A 172 16.25 5.80 5.44
C ASP A 172 16.48 7.24 4.98
N ARG A 173 15.40 8.00 4.72
CA ARG A 173 15.50 9.44 4.41
C ARG A 173 15.89 10.25 5.63
N ALA A 174 15.37 9.93 6.80
CA ALA A 174 15.73 10.59 8.04
C ALA A 174 17.20 10.36 8.39
N ALA A 175 17.69 9.12 8.25
CA ALA A 175 19.10 8.78 8.47
C ALA A 175 20.06 9.48 7.50
N ARG A 176 19.61 9.76 6.26
CA ARG A 176 20.39 10.46 5.24
C ARG A 176 20.38 11.99 5.35
N ARG A 177 19.52 12.58 6.21
CA ARG A 177 19.55 14.04 6.45
C ARG A 177 20.82 14.38 7.24
N PRO A 178 21.71 15.24 6.72
CA PRO A 178 22.82 15.75 7.52
C PRO A 178 22.27 16.41 8.78
N ALA A 179 22.93 16.22 9.92
CA ALA A 179 22.60 16.85 11.19
C ALA A 179 22.96 18.36 11.19
N THR A 180 22.49 19.12 10.20
CA THR A 180 22.75 20.54 10.07
C THR A 180 21.52 21.35 10.46
N ARG A 181 21.25 21.34 11.76
CA ARG A 181 20.76 22.47 12.57
C ARG A 181 20.56 21.95 14.00
N ARG A 182 21.66 21.59 14.65
CA ARG A 182 21.72 21.73 16.11
C ARG A 182 22.03 23.21 16.32
N GLU A 183 21.20 23.91 17.07
CA GLU A 183 21.41 25.29 17.51
C GLU A 183 22.90 25.59 17.66
N GLN A 184 23.36 26.53 16.85
CA GLN A 184 24.47 27.38 17.26
C GLN A 184 23.99 28.02 18.57
N PRO A 185 24.65 27.77 19.72
CA PRO A 185 24.38 28.55 20.90
C PRO A 185 24.53 30.02 20.48
N ALA A 186 23.56 30.84 20.88
CA ALA A 186 23.66 32.29 20.71
C ALA A 186 24.94 32.74 21.43
N ALA A 187 26.04 32.79 20.71
CA ALA A 187 27.28 33.39 21.15
C ALA A 187 27.03 34.89 21.14
N ASP A 188 26.91 35.41 22.36
CA ASP A 188 27.28 36.74 22.78
C ASP A 188 26.81 37.91 21.89
N SER A 189 25.75 38.54 22.40
CA SER A 189 25.56 39.98 22.42
C SER A 189 26.87 40.76 22.31
N ALA A 190 27.22 41.21 21.10
CA ALA A 190 28.14 42.33 20.94
C ALA A 190 27.33 43.63 21.20
N PRO A 191 27.74 44.50 22.15
CA PRO A 191 27.11 45.79 22.32
C PRO A 191 27.37 46.68 21.10
N ALA A 192 26.36 47.46 20.71
CA ALA A 192 26.43 48.41 19.61
C ALA A 192 27.58 49.42 19.80
N PRO A 193 28.26 49.85 18.72
CA PRO A 193 29.27 50.90 18.80
C PRO A 193 28.61 52.24 19.19
N PRO A 194 29.28 53.10 20.00
CA PRO A 194 28.77 54.43 20.29
C PRO A 194 28.78 55.30 19.04
N THR A 195 27.69 56.03 18.83
CA THR A 195 27.52 57.04 17.78
C THR A 195 28.50 58.20 18.01
N PRO A 196 29.35 58.57 17.03
CA PRO A 196 30.18 59.76 17.16
C PRO A 196 29.36 61.03 16.93
N GLY A 197 29.29 61.87 17.97
CA GLY A 197 29.66 63.28 17.89
C GLY A 197 28.88 64.19 16.96
N THR A 198 27.96 64.94 17.56
CA THR A 198 27.60 66.31 17.15
C THR A 198 28.86 67.13 16.87
N ALA A 199 28.97 67.68 15.67
CA ALA A 199 29.82 68.84 15.39
C ALA A 199 28.92 70.02 14.97
N PRO A 200 29.07 71.20 15.59
CA PRO A 200 28.46 72.43 15.13
C PRO A 200 29.40 73.13 14.13
N GLY A 201 28.83 73.82 13.13
CA GLY A 201 29.59 74.85 12.41
C GLY A 201 29.08 75.21 11.03
N SER A 202 28.62 76.47 10.93
CA SER A 202 28.86 77.46 9.85
C SER A 202 28.56 77.04 8.41
N GLY A 203 27.71 77.72 7.62
CA GLY A 203 27.55 79.16 7.44
C GLY A 203 27.89 79.53 5.98
N GLN A 204 27.14 80.48 5.40
CA GLN A 204 27.25 81.08 4.04
C GLN A 204 26.60 80.24 2.91
N ARG A 205 25.77 80.78 2.00
CA ARG A 205 25.58 82.16 1.50
C ARG A 205 24.13 82.34 1.03
#